data_AF-A0A925ZA19-F1
#
_entry.id   AF-A0A925ZA19-F1
#
_cell.length_a   1.000
_cell.length_b   1.000
_cell.length_c   1.000
_cell.angle_alpha   90.00
_cell.angle_beta   90.00
_cell.angle_gamma   90.00
#
_symmetry.space_group_name_H-M   'P 1'
#
loop_
_entity.id
_entity.type
_entity.pdbx_description
1 polymer ?
#
loop_
_entity_poly.entity_id
_entity_poly.type
_entity_poly.pdbx_seq_one_letter_code
_entity_poly.pdbx_strand_id
1 'polypeptide(L)'
;LAGEATLALAAFALPTVAMGALFSHLATQARIAGIGFGRALGVNTLGAAAAPLLFGVLIAPAVGAKFALLLIAAGYAALTARRALPGPGAWATMAAGLALAAWAPPLVFIDLPEGAKVVSYREGAMAAVSVVEDASGVSRLRIDNRQQEGSSASLLADARQALLPLLLHPAPQRALFLGLGTGVTASSAAEDPTLQVDAVELLPEVIDASAHFTRVFSGGAPNPRLHLIAADARRFVRSSDARYDLIVSDNFHPARSGSGALYTVEHFQAVQARLAEEGLFCQWLPLHQLDLATLRSIVRTFIAVYPGGSAMLATNSLETPVLGLVAREDGGRFQLNRLRARLATNTLPQRLADFGIADEFALLGGFVAGPQALARFAGSADLNTDDRPIVTYIAPRITYAPDSLPRDRLLTLLGELALDPAELVDAGRETGWPPRLAAYWRARDRFIEAGRTVRGSNDVRAMLAEVREPLLEVLRISPEFRPAYDPLLRMAAALGRTDPSAASALLTELIRAQPARPEAAQALQRLSP
;
A
#
# COMPACT_ATOMS: atom_id res chain seq x y z
N LEU A 1 -20.85 -4.46 14.74
CA LEU A 1 -20.98 -4.88 16.16
C LEU A 1 -22.25 -5.67 16.46
N ALA A 2 -23.45 -5.07 16.61
CA ALA A 2 -24.65 -5.83 17.02
C ALA A 2 -25.05 -6.95 16.02
N GLY A 3 -25.02 -6.67 14.71
CA GLY A 3 -25.29 -7.68 13.68
C GLY A 3 -24.27 -8.81 13.66
N GLU A 4 -22.97 -8.50 13.81
CA GLU A 4 -21.89 -9.50 13.90
C GLU A 4 -22.02 -10.35 15.15
N ALA A 5 -22.37 -9.75 16.29
CA ALA A 5 -22.61 -10.48 17.54
C ALA A 5 -23.80 -11.45 17.39
N THR A 6 -24.88 -11.02 16.75
CA THR A 6 -26.03 -11.90 16.47
C THR A 6 -25.66 -13.04 15.53
N LEU A 7 -24.89 -12.76 14.46
CA LEU A 7 -24.42 -13.80 13.54
C LEU A 7 -23.49 -14.79 14.24
N ALA A 8 -22.54 -14.31 15.05
CA ALA A 8 -21.66 -15.16 15.83
C ALA A 8 -22.47 -16.01 16.83
N LEU A 9 -23.42 -15.42 17.55
CA LEU A 9 -24.29 -16.16 18.47
C LEU A 9 -25.08 -17.24 17.72
N ALA A 10 -25.71 -16.90 16.59
CA ALA A 10 -26.49 -17.84 15.79
C ALA A 10 -25.63 -18.99 15.25
N ALA A 11 -24.42 -18.69 14.76
CA ALA A 11 -23.50 -19.67 14.20
C ALA A 11 -22.87 -20.58 15.27
N PHE A 12 -22.51 -20.04 16.44
CA PHE A 12 -21.74 -20.76 17.46
C PHE A 12 -22.55 -21.25 18.65
N ALA A 13 -23.76 -20.74 18.93
CA ALA A 13 -24.53 -21.14 20.11
C ALA A 13 -24.90 -22.62 20.08
N LEU A 14 -25.49 -23.10 18.99
CA LEU A 14 -25.90 -24.50 18.89
C LEU A 14 -24.71 -25.48 18.97
N PRO A 15 -23.60 -25.29 18.23
CA PRO A 15 -22.40 -26.10 18.41
C PRO A 15 -21.86 -26.05 19.83
N THR A 16 -21.74 -24.87 20.45
CA THR A 16 -21.21 -24.72 21.81
C THR A 16 -22.06 -25.44 22.85
N VAL A 17 -23.38 -25.32 22.75
CA VAL A 17 -24.31 -26.05 23.63
C VAL A 17 -24.18 -27.56 23.42
N ALA A 18 -24.12 -28.02 22.18
CA ALA A 18 -23.96 -29.44 21.87
C ALA A 18 -22.62 -30.02 22.39
N MET A 19 -21.52 -29.27 22.25
CA MET A 19 -20.21 -29.65 22.79
C MET A 19 -20.25 -29.76 24.32
N GLY A 20 -20.86 -28.80 25.01
CA GLY A 20 -21.01 -28.83 26.47
C GLY A 20 -21.90 -29.97 26.97
N ALA A 21 -23.01 -30.23 26.27
CA ALA A 21 -23.90 -31.36 26.55
C ALA A 21 -23.18 -32.71 26.37
N LEU A 22 -22.42 -32.85 25.27
CA LEU A 22 -21.62 -34.05 25.01
C LEU A 22 -20.58 -34.28 26.09
N PHE A 23 -19.82 -33.24 26.48
CA PHE A 23 -18.83 -33.35 27.55
C PHE A 23 -19.48 -33.80 28.87
N SER A 24 -20.63 -33.22 29.24
CA SER A 24 -21.38 -33.60 30.45
C SER A 24 -21.78 -35.08 30.45
N HIS A 25 -22.23 -35.57 29.30
CA HIS A 25 -22.56 -36.98 29.12
C HIS A 25 -21.31 -37.89 29.23
N LEU A 26 -20.22 -37.53 28.55
CA LEU A 26 -18.97 -38.28 28.58
C LEU A 26 -18.34 -38.30 29.98
N ALA A 27 -18.42 -37.21 30.73
CA ALA A 27 -17.93 -37.14 32.11
C ALA A 27 -18.75 -38.05 33.05
N THR A 28 -20.06 -38.12 32.84
CA THR A 28 -20.94 -39.04 33.59
C THR A 28 -20.56 -40.50 33.31
N GLN A 29 -20.33 -40.86 32.04
CA GLN A 29 -19.87 -42.20 31.67
C GLN A 29 -18.49 -42.53 32.21
N ALA A 30 -17.55 -41.58 32.15
CA ALA A 30 -16.21 -41.74 32.70
C ALA A 30 -16.26 -42.04 34.21
N ARG A 31 -17.17 -41.37 34.94
CA ARG A 31 -17.42 -41.63 36.36
C ARG A 31 -17.95 -43.05 36.59
N ILE A 32 -18.90 -43.53 35.78
CA ILE A 32 -19.39 -44.92 35.84
C ILE A 32 -18.24 -45.92 35.62
N ALA A 33 -17.30 -45.59 34.74
CA ALA A 33 -16.10 -46.39 34.48
C ALA A 33 -14.97 -46.20 35.51
N GLY A 34 -15.21 -45.52 36.63
CA GLY A 34 -14.23 -45.32 37.71
C GLY A 34 -13.23 -44.18 37.50
N ILE A 35 -13.40 -43.35 36.47
CA ILE A 35 -12.56 -42.16 36.22
C ILE A 35 -13.16 -40.97 36.97
N GLY A 36 -12.40 -40.38 37.89
CA GLY A 36 -12.84 -39.19 38.63
C GLY A 36 -13.10 -37.98 37.72
N PHE A 37 -14.09 -37.17 38.08
CA PHE A 37 -14.48 -35.96 37.33
C PHE A 37 -13.30 -35.01 37.08
N GLY A 38 -12.44 -34.80 38.08
CA GLY A 38 -11.26 -33.95 37.93
C GLY A 38 -10.29 -34.44 36.85
N ARG A 39 -10.13 -35.75 36.68
CA ARG A 39 -9.30 -36.32 35.60
C ARG A 39 -9.97 -36.15 34.23
N ALA A 40 -11.29 -36.33 34.15
CA ALA A 40 -12.03 -36.11 32.91
C ALA A 40 -11.98 -34.62 32.47
N LEU A 41 -12.17 -33.70 33.42
CA LEU A 41 -12.04 -32.27 33.19
C LEU A 41 -10.61 -31.90 32.79
N GLY A 42 -9.60 -32.44 33.48
CA GLY A 42 -8.20 -32.20 33.16
C GLY A 42 -7.84 -32.61 31.73
N VAL A 43 -8.30 -33.76 31.26
CA VAL A 43 -8.10 -34.20 29.86
C VAL A 43 -8.78 -33.24 28.88
N ASN A 44 -10.01 -32.82 29.16
CA ASN A 44 -10.73 -31.88 28.31
C ASN A 44 -10.03 -30.51 28.23
N THR A 45 -9.57 -29.99 29.37
CA THR A 45 -8.83 -28.72 29.43
C THR A 45 -7.49 -28.80 28.72
N LEU A 46 -6.75 -29.91 28.87
CA LEU A 46 -5.50 -30.13 28.13
C LEU A 46 -5.75 -30.18 26.62
N GLY A 47 -6.81 -30.87 26.17
CA GLY A 47 -7.23 -30.87 24.77
C GLY A 47 -7.57 -29.46 24.28
N ALA A 48 -8.34 -28.70 25.06
CA ALA A 48 -8.70 -27.32 24.73
C ALA A 48 -7.49 -26.38 24.67
N ALA A 49 -6.48 -26.58 25.53
CA ALA A 49 -5.24 -25.82 25.50
C ALA A 49 -4.37 -26.17 24.28
N ALA A 50 -4.34 -27.43 23.86
CA ALA A 50 -3.60 -27.88 22.69
C ALA A 50 -4.31 -27.55 21.35
N ALA A 51 -5.64 -27.42 21.36
CA ALA A 51 -6.44 -27.25 20.15
C ALA A 51 -6.09 -26.01 19.31
N PRO A 52 -5.87 -24.81 19.87
CA PRO A 52 -5.49 -23.64 19.06
C PRO A 52 -4.16 -23.84 18.31
N LEU A 53 -3.16 -24.47 18.94
CA LEU A 53 -1.89 -24.77 18.28
C LEU A 53 -2.10 -25.83 17.19
N LEU A 54 -2.79 -26.93 17.51
CA LEU A 54 -2.98 -28.03 16.57
C LEU A 54 -3.87 -27.61 15.38
N PHE A 55 -5.04 -27.02 15.63
CA PHE A 55 -6.00 -26.69 14.58
C PHE A 55 -5.74 -25.33 13.95
N GLY A 56 -5.39 -24.31 14.74
CA GLY A 56 -5.18 -22.95 14.25
C GLY A 56 -3.83 -22.76 13.56
N VAL A 57 -2.76 -23.36 14.09
CA VAL A 57 -1.39 -23.13 13.58
C VAL A 57 -0.92 -24.25 12.65
N LEU A 58 -1.32 -25.50 12.88
CA LEU A 58 -0.81 -26.65 12.10
C LEU A 58 -1.83 -27.16 11.05
N ILE A 59 -3.01 -27.59 11.48
CA ILE A 59 -3.96 -28.29 10.59
C ILE A 59 -4.63 -27.32 9.61
N ALA A 60 -5.22 -26.21 10.07
CA ALA A 60 -5.95 -25.31 9.17
C ALA A 60 -5.05 -24.74 8.05
N PRO A 61 -3.80 -24.31 8.30
CA PRO A 61 -2.91 -23.89 7.21
C PRO A 61 -2.47 -25.04 6.30
N ALA A 62 -2.33 -26.27 6.81
CA ALA A 62 -1.85 -27.40 6.03
C ALA A 62 -2.92 -28.02 5.10
N VAL A 63 -4.17 -28.11 5.55
CA VAL A 63 -5.25 -28.78 4.80
C VAL A 63 -6.41 -27.85 4.44
N GLY A 64 -6.38 -26.58 4.84
CA GLY A 64 -7.44 -25.61 4.62
C GLY A 64 -8.57 -25.70 5.66
N ALA A 65 -9.32 -24.60 5.80
CA ALA A 65 -10.36 -24.45 6.82
C ALA A 65 -11.46 -25.52 6.72
N LYS A 66 -11.85 -25.88 5.49
CA LYS A 66 -12.87 -26.91 5.24
C LYS A 66 -12.49 -28.25 5.84
N PHE A 67 -11.31 -28.77 5.51
CA PHE A 67 -10.88 -30.09 5.98
C PHE A 67 -10.57 -30.07 7.48
N ALA A 68 -10.05 -28.96 8.02
CA ALA A 68 -9.91 -28.78 9.45
C ALA A 68 -11.26 -28.90 10.19
N LEU A 69 -12.31 -28.23 9.70
CA LEU A 69 -13.66 -28.33 10.26
C LEU A 69 -14.26 -29.73 10.09
N LEU A 70 -14.02 -30.41 8.97
CA LEU A 70 -14.46 -31.79 8.76
C LEU A 70 -13.76 -32.77 9.72
N LEU A 71 -12.49 -32.56 10.04
CA LEU A 71 -11.78 -33.35 11.05
C LEU A 71 -12.38 -33.16 12.44
N ILE A 72 -12.74 -31.92 12.80
CA ILE A 72 -13.44 -31.62 14.06
C ILE A 72 -14.80 -32.32 14.08
N ALA A 73 -15.58 -32.18 13.00
CA ALA A 73 -16.89 -32.82 12.87
C ALA A 73 -16.77 -34.35 12.96
N ALA A 74 -15.81 -34.95 12.25
CA ALA A 74 -15.54 -36.38 12.30
C ALA A 74 -15.11 -36.85 13.70
N GLY A 75 -14.32 -36.05 14.42
CA GLY A 75 -13.95 -36.31 15.81
C GLY A 75 -15.16 -36.37 16.73
N TYR A 76 -16.03 -35.36 16.67
CA TYR A 76 -17.29 -35.33 17.42
C TYR A 76 -18.21 -36.49 17.06
N ALA A 77 -18.28 -36.82 15.77
CA ALA A 77 -19.11 -37.90 15.27
C ALA A 77 -18.56 -39.28 15.70
N ALA A 78 -17.23 -39.46 15.77
CA ALA A 78 -16.61 -40.67 16.30
C ALA A 78 -16.85 -40.85 17.82
N LEU A 79 -16.88 -39.74 18.57
CA LEU A 79 -17.18 -39.76 20.01
C LEU A 79 -18.65 -40.14 20.29
N THR A 80 -19.59 -39.78 19.41
CA THR A 80 -21.02 -40.09 19.54
C THR A 80 -21.40 -41.45 18.93
N ALA A 81 -20.94 -41.75 17.71
CA ALA A 81 -21.32 -42.93 16.94
C ALA A 81 -20.87 -44.26 17.56
N ARG A 82 -19.71 -44.28 18.23
CA ARG A 82 -19.24 -45.48 18.95
C ARG A 82 -20.16 -45.94 20.08
N ARG A 83 -21.11 -45.10 20.51
CA ARG A 83 -21.92 -45.36 21.71
C ARG A 83 -23.42 -45.19 21.51
N ALA A 84 -23.87 -44.30 20.62
CA ALA A 84 -25.29 -44.05 20.37
C ALA A 84 -25.83 -44.78 19.12
N LEU A 85 -24.97 -45.28 18.24
CA LEU A 85 -25.34 -45.78 16.91
C LEU A 85 -24.63 -47.13 16.62
N PRO A 86 -25.12 -48.25 17.18
CA PRO A 86 -24.38 -49.52 17.19
C PRO A 86 -24.39 -50.30 15.87
N GLY A 87 -25.04 -49.78 14.82
CA GLY A 87 -25.22 -50.49 13.54
C GLY A 87 -24.33 -49.97 12.40
N PRO A 88 -23.92 -50.83 11.45
CA PRO A 88 -23.10 -50.43 10.30
C PRO A 88 -23.78 -49.36 9.42
N GLY A 89 -25.12 -49.33 9.39
CA GLY A 89 -25.88 -48.32 8.65
C GLY A 89 -25.65 -46.89 9.15
N ALA A 90 -25.49 -46.69 10.46
CA ALA A 90 -25.28 -45.36 11.02
C ALA A 90 -23.86 -44.83 10.79
N TRP A 91 -22.87 -45.72 10.84
CA TRP A 91 -21.50 -45.40 10.39
C TRP A 91 -21.49 -45.08 8.89
N ALA A 92 -22.25 -45.80 8.08
CA ALA A 92 -22.39 -45.52 6.66
C ALA A 92 -23.07 -44.17 6.39
N THR A 93 -24.13 -43.80 7.11
CA THR A 93 -24.78 -42.49 6.99
C THR A 93 -23.84 -41.34 7.38
N MET A 94 -23.09 -41.51 8.47
CA MET A 94 -22.12 -40.53 8.92
C MET A 94 -20.95 -40.38 7.93
N ALA A 95 -20.42 -41.50 7.43
CA ALA A 95 -19.41 -41.50 6.39
C ALA A 95 -19.91 -40.85 5.10
N ALA A 96 -21.16 -41.13 4.69
CA ALA A 96 -21.79 -40.50 3.54
C ALA A 96 -21.97 -38.98 3.74
N GLY A 97 -22.38 -38.53 4.93
CA GLY A 97 -22.49 -37.12 5.27
C GLY A 97 -21.15 -36.38 5.23
N LEU A 98 -20.10 -36.98 5.81
CA LEU A 98 -18.73 -36.45 5.74
C LEU A 98 -18.19 -36.46 4.30
N ALA A 99 -18.47 -37.51 3.52
CA ALA A 99 -18.08 -37.58 2.11
C ALA A 99 -18.79 -36.53 1.26
N LEU A 100 -20.09 -36.30 1.49
CA LEU A 100 -20.84 -35.25 0.81
C LEU A 100 -20.30 -33.86 1.19
N ALA A 101 -20.01 -33.63 2.46
CA ALA A 101 -19.42 -32.38 2.92
C ALA A 101 -17.98 -32.19 2.40
N ALA A 102 -17.22 -33.27 2.23
CA ALA A 102 -15.92 -33.25 1.56
C ALA A 102 -16.05 -32.97 0.06
N TRP A 103 -17.14 -33.39 -0.58
CA TRP A 103 -17.43 -33.12 -2.00
C TRP A 103 -18.03 -31.74 -2.26
N ALA A 104 -18.62 -31.09 -1.25
CA ALA A 104 -19.16 -29.74 -1.36
C ALA A 104 -18.09 -28.73 -1.84
N PRO A 105 -18.47 -27.57 -2.40
CA PRO A 105 -17.52 -26.53 -2.78
C PRO A 105 -16.59 -26.12 -1.62
N PRO A 106 -15.36 -25.65 -1.90
CA PRO A 106 -14.46 -25.16 -0.85
C PRO A 106 -15.05 -23.91 -0.19
N LEU A 107 -14.64 -23.64 1.06
CA LEU A 107 -15.11 -22.47 1.84
C LEU A 107 -14.39 -21.18 1.40
N VAL A 108 -14.41 -20.91 0.10
CA VAL A 108 -13.75 -19.76 -0.51
C VAL A 108 -14.77 -18.66 -0.72
N PHE A 109 -14.58 -17.54 -0.04
CA PHE A 109 -15.45 -16.37 -0.14
C PHE A 109 -14.73 -15.26 -0.90
N ILE A 110 -14.95 -15.22 -2.22
CA ILE A 110 -14.42 -14.17 -3.10
C ILE A 110 -15.61 -13.45 -3.76
N ASP A 111 -15.69 -12.15 -3.55
CA ASP A 111 -16.62 -11.28 -4.27
C ASP A 111 -16.03 -11.04 -5.66
N LEU A 112 -16.58 -11.72 -6.65
CA LEU A 112 -16.11 -11.64 -8.02
C LEU A 112 -16.97 -10.62 -8.80
N PRO A 113 -16.41 -9.49 -9.26
CA PRO A 113 -17.13 -8.57 -10.13
C PRO A 113 -17.61 -9.26 -11.41
N GLU A 114 -18.65 -8.72 -12.04
CA GLU A 114 -19.17 -9.26 -13.30
C GLU A 114 -18.06 -9.29 -14.38
N GLY A 115 -17.90 -10.44 -15.03
CA GLY A 115 -16.85 -10.66 -16.03
C GLY A 115 -15.43 -10.81 -15.49
N ALA A 116 -15.21 -10.73 -14.17
CA ALA A 116 -13.91 -10.99 -13.57
C ALA A 116 -13.63 -12.50 -13.41
N LYS A 117 -12.36 -12.86 -13.27
CA LYS A 117 -11.92 -14.23 -12.98
C LYS A 117 -10.87 -14.27 -11.86
N VAL A 118 -10.86 -15.36 -11.11
CA VAL A 118 -9.84 -15.61 -10.09
C VAL A 118 -8.59 -16.18 -10.77
N VAL A 119 -7.47 -15.48 -10.66
CA VAL A 119 -6.15 -15.88 -11.21
C VAL A 119 -5.41 -16.76 -10.21
N SER A 120 -5.44 -16.39 -8.92
CA SER A 120 -4.85 -17.18 -7.85
C SER A 120 -5.62 -17.00 -6.54
N TYR A 121 -5.57 -18.02 -5.69
CA TYR A 121 -6.12 -18.01 -4.34
C TYR A 121 -5.25 -18.87 -3.43
N ARG A 122 -4.93 -18.34 -2.25
CA ARG A 122 -4.16 -19.00 -1.21
C ARG A 122 -4.75 -18.67 0.16
N GLU A 123 -4.91 -19.68 1.00
CA GLU A 123 -5.32 -19.51 2.40
C GLU A 123 -4.09 -19.65 3.27
N GLY A 124 -3.75 -18.60 4.00
CA GLY A 124 -2.69 -18.59 4.99
C GLY A 124 -3.22 -18.71 6.41
N ALA A 125 -2.29 -18.82 7.37
CA ALA A 125 -2.62 -18.85 8.79
C ALA A 125 -3.23 -17.53 9.29
N MET A 126 -2.93 -16.41 8.63
CA MET A 126 -3.37 -15.06 9.03
C MET A 126 -4.47 -14.48 8.13
N ALA A 127 -4.44 -14.78 6.83
CA ALA A 127 -5.37 -14.20 5.87
C ALA A 127 -5.51 -15.07 4.61
N ALA A 128 -6.59 -14.87 3.86
CA ALA A 128 -6.73 -15.40 2.52
C ALA A 128 -6.31 -14.36 1.48
N VAL A 129 -5.46 -14.73 0.53
CA VAL A 129 -4.96 -13.86 -0.53
C VAL A 129 -5.50 -14.32 -1.87
N SER A 130 -6.05 -13.40 -2.65
CA SER A 130 -6.54 -13.66 -4.00
C SER A 130 -6.00 -12.66 -5.02
N VAL A 131 -5.78 -13.11 -6.24
CA VAL A 131 -5.57 -12.24 -7.40
C VAL A 131 -6.77 -12.38 -8.31
N VAL A 132 -7.46 -11.27 -8.54
CA VAL A 132 -8.65 -11.21 -9.39
C VAL A 132 -8.37 -10.32 -10.59
N GLU A 133 -8.57 -10.85 -11.79
CA GLU A 133 -8.47 -10.11 -13.04
C GLU A 133 -9.86 -9.69 -13.50
N ASP A 134 -10.07 -8.40 -13.73
CA ASP A 134 -11.35 -7.91 -14.25
C ASP A 134 -11.49 -8.10 -15.77
N ALA A 135 -12.67 -7.76 -16.30
CA ALA A 135 -12.97 -7.85 -17.73
C ALA A 135 -12.04 -6.98 -18.62
N SER A 136 -11.34 -6.00 -18.05
CA SER A 136 -10.36 -5.16 -18.75
C SER A 136 -8.93 -5.70 -18.70
N GLY A 137 -8.71 -6.86 -18.06
CA GLY A 137 -7.39 -7.46 -17.89
C GLY A 137 -6.58 -6.86 -16.74
N VAL A 138 -7.20 -6.05 -15.87
CA VAL A 138 -6.51 -5.50 -14.70
C VAL A 138 -6.57 -6.50 -13.55
N SER A 139 -5.41 -7.03 -13.19
CA SER A 139 -5.23 -7.91 -12.03
C SER A 139 -5.15 -7.07 -10.76
N ARG A 140 -5.82 -7.50 -9.69
CA ARG A 140 -5.81 -6.84 -8.37
C ARG A 140 -5.50 -7.86 -7.28
N LEU A 141 -4.57 -7.50 -6.39
CA LEU A 141 -4.27 -8.31 -5.20
C LEU A 141 -5.25 -7.96 -4.09
N ARG A 142 -5.89 -8.97 -3.50
CA ARG A 142 -6.85 -8.80 -2.41
C ARG A 142 -6.52 -9.66 -1.22
N ILE A 143 -6.68 -9.09 -0.03
CA ILE A 143 -6.52 -9.77 1.26
C ILE A 143 -7.89 -9.84 1.94
N ASP A 144 -8.28 -11.03 2.37
CA ASP A 144 -9.58 -11.38 2.97
C ASP A 144 -10.77 -10.88 2.16
N ASN A 145 -10.61 -10.84 0.83
CA ASN A 145 -11.62 -10.37 -0.12
C ASN A 145 -12.12 -8.92 0.15
N ARG A 146 -11.44 -8.16 1.01
CA ARG A 146 -11.86 -6.80 1.41
C ARG A 146 -10.82 -5.75 1.07
N GLN A 147 -9.55 -6.07 1.24
CA GLN A 147 -8.47 -5.14 0.91
C GLN A 147 -8.09 -5.25 -0.54
N GLN A 148 -7.65 -4.14 -1.10
CA GLN A 148 -6.97 -4.07 -2.39
C GLN A 148 -5.63 -3.40 -2.15
N GLU A 149 -4.54 -4.17 -2.23
CA GLU A 149 -3.17 -3.70 -1.93
C GLU A 149 -2.45 -3.15 -3.19
N GLY A 150 -3.13 -3.13 -4.34
CA GLY A 150 -2.60 -2.62 -5.61
C GLY A 150 -3.15 -3.37 -6.83
N SER A 151 -2.65 -3.04 -8.01
CA SER A 151 -3.08 -3.67 -9.27
C SER A 151 -2.01 -3.65 -10.36
N SER A 152 -2.21 -4.39 -11.45
CA SER A 152 -1.35 -4.26 -12.63
C SER A 152 -1.42 -2.87 -13.29
N ALA A 153 -2.45 -2.07 -12.98
CA ALA A 153 -2.61 -0.71 -13.48
C ALA A 153 -1.92 0.36 -12.62
N SER A 154 -1.46 0.02 -11.40
CA SER A 154 -0.79 0.98 -10.48
C SER A 154 0.72 1.05 -10.68
N LEU A 155 1.27 0.34 -11.67
CA LEU A 155 2.71 0.22 -11.92
C LEU A 155 3.47 1.56 -11.83
N LEU A 156 2.96 2.61 -12.48
CA LEU A 156 3.60 3.92 -12.47
C LEU A 156 3.61 4.56 -11.07
N ALA A 157 2.50 4.48 -10.34
CA ALA A 157 2.39 5.06 -9.00
C ALA A 157 3.26 4.29 -8.00
N ASP A 158 3.24 2.97 -8.06
CA ASP A 158 3.97 2.08 -7.15
C ASP A 158 5.48 2.14 -7.41
N ALA A 159 5.91 2.25 -8.68
CA ALA A 159 7.31 2.47 -9.03
C ALA A 159 7.81 3.83 -8.54
N ARG A 160 7.00 4.90 -8.67
CA ARG A 160 7.36 6.23 -8.13
C ARG A 160 7.59 6.20 -6.62
N GLN A 161 6.82 5.41 -5.89
CA GLN A 161 7.00 5.26 -4.44
C GLN A 161 8.36 4.64 -4.05
N ALA A 162 8.99 3.88 -4.96
CA ALA A 162 10.36 3.42 -4.79
C ALA A 162 11.38 4.45 -5.29
N LEU A 163 11.17 4.97 -6.50
CA LEU A 163 12.14 5.79 -7.21
C LEU A 163 12.35 7.16 -6.56
N LEU A 164 11.30 7.79 -6.04
CA LEU A 164 11.40 9.11 -5.39
C LEU A 164 12.40 9.08 -4.22
N PRO A 165 12.22 8.25 -3.16
CA PRO A 165 13.18 8.22 -2.06
C PRO A 165 14.54 7.63 -2.48
N LEU A 166 14.58 6.70 -3.43
CA LEU A 166 15.83 6.14 -3.97
C LEU A 166 16.71 7.20 -4.64
N LEU A 167 16.12 8.12 -5.41
CA LEU A 167 16.83 9.18 -6.12
C LEU A 167 17.20 10.37 -5.24
N LEU A 168 16.58 10.49 -4.06
CA LEU A 168 16.96 11.48 -3.05
C LEU A 168 18.24 11.09 -2.29
N HIS A 169 18.57 9.80 -2.26
CA HIS A 169 19.84 9.32 -1.73
C HIS A 169 20.93 9.35 -2.82
N PRO A 170 22.14 9.87 -2.53
CA PRO A 170 23.18 10.05 -3.56
C PRO A 170 23.72 8.74 -4.14
N ALA A 171 23.90 7.70 -3.32
CA ALA A 171 24.42 6.40 -3.76
C ALA A 171 24.03 5.26 -2.80
N PRO A 172 22.74 4.87 -2.72
CA PRO A 172 22.31 3.83 -1.80
C PRO A 172 22.79 2.44 -2.28
N GLN A 173 23.30 1.62 -1.36
CA GLN A 173 23.75 0.25 -1.65
C GLN A 173 22.84 -0.80 -1.03
N ARG A 174 22.18 -0.48 0.09
CA ARG A 174 21.24 -1.37 0.78
C ARG A 174 19.92 -0.66 1.07
N ALA A 175 18.83 -1.24 0.60
CA ALA A 175 17.47 -0.78 0.89
C ALA A 175 16.66 -1.84 1.63
N LEU A 176 15.82 -1.38 2.57
CA LEU A 176 14.82 -2.17 3.27
C LEU A 176 13.42 -1.66 2.90
N PHE A 177 12.58 -2.54 2.36
CA PHE A 177 11.16 -2.28 2.14
C PHE A 177 10.36 -3.00 3.22
N LEU A 178 9.56 -2.24 3.98
CA LEU A 178 8.64 -2.77 4.96
C LEU A 178 7.25 -2.84 4.31
N GLY A 179 6.75 -4.05 4.10
CA GLY A 179 5.60 -4.34 3.25
C GLY A 179 6.02 -4.69 1.82
N LEU A 180 5.24 -5.55 1.16
CA LEU A 180 5.48 -5.92 -0.24
C LEU A 180 4.28 -5.62 -1.15
N GLY A 181 3.06 -5.97 -0.72
CA GLY A 181 1.85 -5.81 -1.55
C GLY A 181 1.98 -6.50 -2.91
N THR A 182 1.85 -5.76 -4.00
CA THR A 182 2.06 -6.29 -5.37
C THR A 182 3.53 -6.61 -5.67
N GLY A 183 4.47 -6.15 -4.86
CA GLY A 183 5.91 -6.28 -5.06
C GLY A 183 6.50 -5.30 -6.08
N VAL A 184 5.66 -4.46 -6.70
CA VAL A 184 6.09 -3.50 -7.73
C VAL A 184 7.08 -2.48 -7.18
N THR A 185 6.82 -1.94 -5.99
CA THR A 185 7.67 -0.92 -5.37
C THR A 185 9.08 -1.47 -5.09
N ALA A 186 9.20 -2.57 -4.35
CA ALA A 186 10.50 -3.19 -4.08
C ALA A 186 11.21 -3.67 -5.36
N SER A 187 10.47 -4.23 -6.32
CA SER A 187 11.02 -4.68 -7.60
C SER A 187 11.55 -3.52 -8.45
N SER A 188 10.87 -2.37 -8.44
CA SER A 188 11.32 -1.16 -9.16
C SER A 188 12.64 -0.63 -8.60
N ALA A 189 12.86 -0.73 -7.28
CA ALA A 189 14.15 -0.38 -6.68
C ALA A 189 15.25 -1.38 -7.04
N ALA A 190 14.94 -2.69 -7.06
CA ALA A 190 15.90 -3.75 -7.36
C ALA A 190 16.40 -3.78 -8.82
N GLU A 191 15.77 -3.00 -9.71
CA GLU A 191 16.28 -2.74 -11.06
C GLU A 191 17.55 -1.86 -11.04
N ASP A 192 17.84 -1.13 -9.96
CA ASP A 192 19.15 -0.48 -9.79
C ASP A 192 20.22 -1.58 -9.60
N PRO A 193 21.20 -1.72 -10.51
CA PRO A 193 22.19 -2.79 -10.44
C PRO A 193 23.14 -2.67 -9.23
N THR A 194 23.18 -1.52 -8.57
CA THR A 194 24.05 -1.25 -7.42
C THR A 194 23.37 -1.48 -6.07
N LEU A 195 22.06 -1.74 -6.06
CA LEU A 195 21.24 -1.80 -4.85
C LEU A 195 20.90 -3.24 -4.47
N GLN A 196 21.16 -3.60 -3.22
CA GLN A 196 20.60 -4.79 -2.57
C GLN A 196 19.31 -4.43 -1.84
N VAL A 197 18.25 -5.20 -2.06
CA VAL A 197 16.91 -4.91 -1.56
C VAL A 197 16.42 -6.06 -0.70
N ASP A 198 16.17 -5.78 0.58
CA ASP A 198 15.41 -6.66 1.46
C ASP A 198 13.96 -6.18 1.49
N ALA A 199 12.98 -7.03 1.20
CA ALA A 199 11.56 -6.70 1.33
C ALA A 199 10.90 -7.64 2.34
N VAL A 200 10.33 -7.05 3.39
CA VAL A 200 9.73 -7.78 4.52
C VAL A 200 8.22 -7.76 4.39
N GLU A 201 7.62 -8.94 4.26
CA GLU A 201 6.18 -9.12 4.12
C GLU A 201 5.65 -10.04 5.21
N LEU A 202 4.52 -9.66 5.81
CA LEU A 202 3.89 -10.41 6.89
C LEU A 202 3.28 -11.73 6.37
N LEU A 203 2.67 -11.69 5.18
CA LEU A 203 1.91 -12.79 4.61
C LEU A 203 2.73 -13.52 3.53
N PRO A 204 3.17 -14.77 3.75
CA PRO A 204 3.84 -15.57 2.72
C PRO A 204 3.01 -15.69 1.42
N GLU A 205 1.68 -15.70 1.54
CA GLU A 205 0.77 -15.80 0.41
C GLU A 205 0.78 -14.52 -0.46
N VAL A 206 1.12 -13.36 0.10
CA VAL A 206 1.35 -12.12 -0.64
C VAL A 206 2.67 -12.19 -1.41
N ILE A 207 3.72 -12.77 -0.82
CA ILE A 207 5.00 -13.02 -1.50
C ILE A 207 4.77 -13.86 -2.76
N ASP A 208 4.04 -14.98 -2.63
CA ASP A 208 3.69 -15.84 -3.76
C ASP A 208 2.85 -15.10 -4.82
N ALA A 209 1.87 -14.29 -4.38
CA ALA A 209 0.99 -13.56 -5.28
C ALA A 209 1.71 -12.41 -6.02
N SER A 210 2.75 -11.84 -5.43
CA SER A 210 3.50 -10.71 -6.01
C SER A 210 4.11 -11.05 -7.37
N ALA A 211 4.46 -12.32 -7.61
CA ALA A 211 4.94 -12.84 -8.89
C ALA A 211 3.96 -12.67 -10.06
N HIS A 212 2.68 -12.34 -9.82
CA HIS A 212 1.74 -12.00 -10.89
C HIS A 212 1.91 -10.57 -11.42
N PHE A 213 2.47 -9.67 -10.60
CA PHE A 213 2.61 -8.25 -10.90
C PHE A 213 4.05 -7.89 -11.30
N THR A 214 5.03 -8.63 -10.77
CA THR A 214 6.45 -8.32 -10.95
C THR A 214 7.07 -8.95 -12.21
N ARG A 215 6.33 -9.74 -12.99
CA ARG A 215 6.80 -10.33 -14.27
C ARG A 215 7.26 -9.31 -15.31
N VAL A 216 6.79 -8.07 -15.20
CA VAL A 216 7.21 -6.97 -16.07
C VAL A 216 8.66 -6.54 -15.84
N PHE A 217 9.23 -6.90 -14.69
CA PHE A 217 10.62 -6.60 -14.31
C PHE A 217 11.53 -7.79 -14.64
N SER A 218 12.82 -7.51 -14.82
CA SER A 218 13.87 -8.54 -14.97
C SER A 218 13.56 -9.67 -15.97
N GLY A 219 12.77 -9.38 -17.03
CA GLY A 219 12.36 -10.37 -18.04
C GLY A 219 11.53 -11.55 -17.50
N GLY A 220 10.93 -11.40 -16.30
CA GLY A 220 10.20 -12.45 -15.61
C GLY A 220 11.05 -13.43 -14.80
N ALA A 221 12.37 -13.25 -14.75
CA ALA A 221 13.27 -14.07 -13.92
C ALA A 221 13.40 -13.50 -12.49
N PRO A 222 13.68 -14.34 -11.47
CA PRO A 222 13.99 -13.88 -10.13
C PRO A 222 15.19 -12.93 -10.14
N ASN A 223 15.03 -11.75 -9.52
CA ASN A 223 16.11 -10.78 -9.40
C ASN A 223 17.00 -11.17 -8.19
N PRO A 224 18.30 -11.48 -8.38
CA PRO A 224 19.17 -11.92 -7.28
C PRO A 224 19.48 -10.83 -6.26
N ARG A 225 19.11 -9.58 -6.53
CA ARG A 225 19.26 -8.44 -5.60
C ARG A 225 18.02 -8.19 -4.74
N LEU A 226 16.91 -8.90 -4.98
CA LEU A 226 15.67 -8.77 -4.23
C LEU A 226 15.49 -9.99 -3.31
N HIS A 227 15.66 -9.79 -2.01
CA HIS A 227 15.43 -10.80 -0.99
C HIS A 227 14.06 -10.59 -0.35
N LEU A 228 13.15 -11.54 -0.57
CA LEU A 228 11.82 -11.53 0.02
C LEU A 228 11.86 -12.29 1.35
N ILE A 229 11.42 -11.64 2.43
CA ILE A 229 11.50 -12.14 3.79
C ILE A 229 10.10 -12.18 4.39
N ALA A 230 9.62 -13.40 4.69
CA ALA A 230 8.36 -13.59 5.40
C ALA A 230 8.55 -13.29 6.91
N ALA A 231 8.21 -12.08 7.34
CA ALA A 231 8.31 -11.67 8.73
C ALA A 231 7.42 -10.46 9.05
N ASP A 232 7.13 -10.26 10.34
CA ASP A 232 6.54 -9.01 10.82
C ASP A 232 7.58 -7.88 10.72
N ALA A 233 7.26 -6.82 9.98
CA ALA A 233 8.15 -5.69 9.72
C ALA A 233 8.65 -5.03 11.01
N ARG A 234 7.76 -4.84 12.00
CA ARG A 234 8.12 -4.22 13.27
C ARG A 234 9.09 -5.09 14.07
N ARG A 235 8.85 -6.40 14.12
CA ARG A 235 9.76 -7.37 14.74
C ARG A 235 11.10 -7.41 14.02
N PHE A 236 11.09 -7.47 12.69
CA PHE A 236 12.31 -7.52 11.88
C PHE A 236 13.22 -6.32 12.17
N VAL A 237 12.68 -5.11 12.11
CA VAL A 237 13.43 -3.87 12.40
C VAL A 237 14.03 -3.91 13.81
N ARG A 238 13.26 -4.37 14.81
CA ARG A 238 13.73 -4.46 16.20
C ARG A 238 14.82 -5.51 16.42
N SER A 239 14.77 -6.64 15.71
CA SER A 239 15.71 -7.75 15.90
C SER A 239 16.93 -7.74 14.98
N SER A 240 16.86 -7.00 13.87
CA SER A 240 17.96 -6.93 12.89
C SER A 240 19.05 -5.97 13.36
N ASP A 241 20.31 -6.36 13.21
CA ASP A 241 21.47 -5.47 13.41
C ASP A 241 21.93 -4.80 12.10
N ALA A 242 21.28 -5.13 10.98
CA ALA A 242 21.64 -4.56 9.68
C ALA A 242 21.29 -3.08 9.60
N ARG A 243 22.18 -2.30 8.99
CA ARG A 243 21.93 -0.90 8.62
C ARG A 243 21.66 -0.75 7.13
N TYR A 244 20.81 0.20 6.79
CA TYR A 244 20.31 0.46 5.45
C TYR A 244 20.51 1.93 5.07
N ASP A 245 20.89 2.16 3.82
CA ASP A 245 21.01 3.50 3.25
C ASP A 245 19.63 4.08 2.89
N LEU A 246 18.66 3.19 2.64
CA LEU A 246 17.29 3.55 2.36
C LEU A 246 16.34 2.59 3.10
N ILE A 247 15.40 3.14 3.85
CA ILE A 247 14.26 2.38 4.38
C ILE A 247 12.99 2.98 3.81
N VAL A 248 12.16 2.16 3.16
CA VAL A 248 10.84 2.56 2.64
C VAL A 248 9.79 1.71 3.33
N SER A 249 8.88 2.37 4.04
CA SER A 249 7.67 1.72 4.56
C SER A 249 6.52 1.96 3.60
N ASP A 250 5.93 0.87 3.13
CA ASP A 250 4.84 0.88 2.16
C ASP A 250 3.53 1.42 2.78
N ASN A 251 2.47 1.50 1.98
CA ASN A 251 1.15 1.99 2.35
C ASN A 251 0.40 1.01 3.27
N PHE A 252 0.86 0.81 4.49
CA PHE A 252 0.09 0.05 5.47
C PHE A 252 -1.26 0.74 5.72
N HIS A 253 -2.34 -0.02 5.70
CA HIS A 253 -3.66 0.52 6.00
C HIS A 253 -3.79 0.75 7.53
N PRO A 254 -3.86 2.00 8.04
CA PRO A 254 -3.70 2.26 9.47
C PRO A 254 -4.82 1.69 10.35
N ALA A 255 -6.02 1.55 9.80
CA ALA A 255 -7.16 0.90 10.45
C ALA A 255 -7.05 -0.61 10.66
N ARG A 256 -6.04 -1.28 10.07
CA ARG A 256 -5.92 -2.73 10.20
C ARG A 256 -5.35 -3.10 11.57
N SER A 257 -5.80 -4.24 12.08
CA SER A 257 -5.34 -4.77 13.35
C SER A 257 -3.82 -4.92 13.31
N GLY A 258 -3.14 -4.34 14.29
CA GLY A 258 -1.67 -4.34 14.39
C GLY A 258 -0.96 -3.25 13.58
N SER A 259 -1.51 -2.74 12.46
CA SER A 259 -0.81 -1.77 11.61
C SER A 259 -0.60 -0.40 12.28
N GLY A 260 -1.48 0.00 13.22
CA GLY A 260 -1.29 1.22 14.02
C GLY A 260 0.03 1.24 14.82
N ALA A 261 0.59 0.06 15.10
CA ALA A 261 1.85 -0.14 15.80
C ALA A 261 3.08 0.22 14.94
N LEU A 262 2.93 0.34 13.61
CA LEU A 262 3.98 0.78 12.68
C LEU A 262 4.11 2.31 12.61
N TYR A 263 3.25 3.04 13.33
CA TYR A 263 3.27 4.49 13.39
C TYR A 263 3.56 5.03 14.78
N THR A 264 4.14 4.21 15.67
CA THR A 264 4.46 4.62 17.04
C THR A 264 5.83 5.28 17.12
N VAL A 265 6.05 6.09 18.16
CA VAL A 265 7.37 6.67 18.47
C VAL A 265 8.43 5.57 18.52
N GLU A 266 8.13 4.46 19.21
CA GLU A 266 9.06 3.34 19.41
C GLU A 266 9.40 2.65 18.08
N HIS A 267 8.44 2.53 17.16
CA HIS A 267 8.72 1.99 15.83
C HIS A 267 9.59 2.93 15.01
N PHE A 268 9.29 4.23 14.97
CA PHE A 268 10.11 5.19 14.25
C PHE A 268 11.53 5.29 14.81
N GLN A 269 11.72 5.22 16.14
CA GLN A 269 13.03 5.13 16.77
C GLN A 269 13.78 3.85 16.38
N ALA A 270 13.07 2.71 16.33
CA ALA A 270 13.66 1.45 15.89
C ALA A 270 14.11 1.52 14.43
N VAL A 271 13.31 2.15 13.55
CA VAL A 271 13.69 2.41 12.15
C VAL A 271 14.92 3.33 12.07
N GLN A 272 14.95 4.41 12.85
CA GLN A 272 16.08 5.34 12.89
C GLN A 272 17.38 4.62 13.25
N ALA A 273 17.32 3.74 14.24
CA ALA A 273 18.46 2.93 14.68
C ALA A 273 18.97 1.93 13.62
N ARG A 274 18.24 1.72 12.51
CA ARG A 274 18.65 0.90 11.36
C ARG A 274 19.14 1.74 10.17
N LEU A 275 19.11 3.08 10.25
CA LEU A 275 19.69 3.93 9.19
C LEU A 275 21.22 3.94 9.25
N ALA A 276 21.84 4.05 8.07
CA ALA A 276 23.25 4.37 7.90
C ALA A 276 23.52 5.88 8.09
N GLU A 277 24.79 6.30 8.09
CA GLU A 277 25.24 7.67 8.41
C GLU A 277 24.71 8.77 7.45
N GLU A 278 24.30 8.41 6.22
CA GLU A 278 23.56 9.29 5.30
C GLU A 278 22.17 8.74 4.93
N GLY A 279 21.67 7.79 5.73
CA GLY A 279 20.49 7.00 5.43
C GLY A 279 19.21 7.83 5.32
N LEU A 280 18.29 7.39 4.46
CA LEU A 280 17.00 8.03 4.23
C LEU A 280 15.87 7.08 4.61
N PHE A 281 14.88 7.60 5.35
CA PHE A 281 13.63 6.92 5.64
C PHE A 281 12.47 7.59 4.89
N CYS A 282 11.59 6.80 4.29
CA CYS A 282 10.34 7.24 3.70
C CYS A 282 9.17 6.36 4.18
N GLN A 283 8.17 6.96 4.83
CA GLN A 283 6.92 6.30 5.19
C GLN A 283 5.80 6.78 4.27
N TRP A 284 5.28 5.92 3.40
CA TRP A 284 4.10 6.22 2.60
C TRP A 284 2.81 6.07 3.41
N LEU A 285 1.89 7.01 3.22
CA LEU A 285 0.62 7.11 3.92
C LEU A 285 -0.51 7.22 2.88
N PRO A 286 -1.46 6.26 2.85
CA PRO A 286 -2.56 6.28 1.90
C PRO A 286 -3.61 7.31 2.32
N LEU A 287 -3.48 8.57 1.87
CA LEU A 287 -4.43 9.65 2.17
C LEU A 287 -5.86 9.39 1.67
N HIS A 288 -6.09 8.35 0.86
CA HIS A 288 -7.44 7.92 0.49
C HIS A 288 -8.11 7.05 1.58
N GLN A 289 -7.32 6.47 2.50
CA GLN A 289 -7.74 5.59 3.61
C GLN A 289 -7.39 6.15 4.99
N LEU A 290 -6.90 7.40 5.06
CA LEU A 290 -6.43 8.05 6.27
C LEU A 290 -7.10 9.43 6.45
N ASP A 291 -7.76 9.65 7.59
CA ASP A 291 -8.33 10.96 7.93
C ASP A 291 -7.25 11.95 8.40
N LEU A 292 -7.56 13.25 8.36
CA LEU A 292 -6.61 14.30 8.72
C LEU A 292 -6.26 14.30 10.22
N ALA A 293 -7.15 13.86 11.11
CA ALA A 293 -6.87 13.83 12.54
C ALA A 293 -5.85 12.73 12.88
N THR A 294 -6.04 11.54 12.33
CA THR A 294 -5.08 10.43 12.39
C THR A 294 -3.76 10.82 11.73
N LEU A 295 -3.80 11.49 10.57
CA LEU A 295 -2.59 12.01 9.91
C LEU A 295 -1.82 12.98 10.82
N ARG A 296 -2.48 13.92 11.50
CA ARG A 296 -1.81 14.84 12.45
C ARG A 296 -1.11 14.09 13.58
N SER A 297 -1.72 13.05 14.14
CA SER A 297 -1.08 12.21 15.16
C SER A 297 0.13 11.45 14.61
N ILE A 298 0.04 10.88 13.41
CA ILE A 298 1.18 10.21 12.74
C ILE A 298 2.31 11.21 12.46
N VAL A 299 2.01 12.39 11.90
CA VAL A 299 3.01 13.43 11.64
C VAL A 299 3.65 13.92 12.93
N ARG A 300 2.86 14.17 13.99
CA ARG A 300 3.38 14.53 15.32
C ARG A 300 4.35 13.49 15.85
N THR A 301 4.00 12.23 15.69
CA THR A 301 4.80 11.08 16.13
C THR A 301 6.09 10.96 15.33
N PHE A 302 6.01 11.14 14.01
CA PHE A 302 7.16 11.13 13.11
C PHE A 302 8.16 12.25 13.43
N ILE A 303 7.70 13.51 13.57
CA ILE A 303 8.60 14.65 13.83
C ILE A 303 9.18 14.64 15.26
N ALA A 304 8.59 13.87 16.20
CA ALA A 304 9.18 13.66 17.52
C ALA A 304 10.47 12.82 17.46
N VAL A 305 10.63 12.00 16.40
CA VAL A 305 11.84 11.20 16.14
C VAL A 305 12.71 11.86 15.07
N TYR A 306 12.09 12.42 14.03
CA TYR A 306 12.75 13.05 12.88
C TYR A 306 12.39 14.54 12.80
N PRO A 307 13.00 15.42 13.63
CA PRO A 307 12.67 16.84 13.64
C PRO A 307 13.01 17.56 12.32
N GLY A 308 13.97 17.05 11.53
CA GLY A 308 14.30 17.52 10.18
C GLY A 308 13.44 16.90 9.06
N GLY A 309 12.35 16.22 9.42
CA GLY A 309 11.47 15.54 8.48
C GLY A 309 10.71 16.48 7.55
N SER A 310 10.29 15.94 6.41
CA SER A 310 9.55 16.64 5.34
C SER A 310 8.48 15.72 4.79
N ALA A 311 7.57 16.24 3.95
CA ALA A 311 6.55 15.41 3.31
C ALA A 311 6.43 15.69 1.81
N MET A 312 6.16 14.65 1.03
CA MET A 312 5.97 14.71 -0.42
C MET A 312 4.78 13.89 -0.89
N LEU A 313 4.24 14.21 -2.05
CA LEU A 313 3.26 13.39 -2.75
C LEU A 313 3.96 12.37 -3.65
N ALA A 314 3.49 11.12 -3.62
CA ALA A 314 3.94 10.11 -4.58
C ALA A 314 3.47 10.47 -6.00
N THR A 315 2.22 10.92 -6.14
CA THR A 315 1.59 11.33 -7.40
C THR A 315 0.62 12.50 -7.16
N ASN A 316 0.20 13.17 -8.24
CA ASN A 316 -0.84 14.21 -8.18
C ASN A 316 -2.27 13.62 -8.27
N SER A 317 -2.48 12.37 -7.80
CA SER A 317 -3.77 11.68 -7.87
C SER A 317 -4.78 12.29 -6.90
N LEU A 318 -5.96 12.63 -7.41
CA LEU A 318 -7.10 13.10 -6.61
C LEU A 318 -7.92 11.94 -6.01
N GLU A 319 -7.86 10.76 -6.63
CA GLU A 319 -8.65 9.60 -6.18
C GLU A 319 -7.88 8.73 -5.17
N THR A 320 -6.57 8.60 -5.40
CA THR A 320 -5.66 7.80 -4.57
C THR A 320 -4.44 8.61 -4.13
N PRO A 321 -4.63 9.76 -3.44
CA PRO A 321 -3.51 10.52 -2.91
C PRO A 321 -2.70 9.67 -1.92
N VAL A 322 -1.38 9.79 -2.01
CA VAL A 322 -0.39 9.12 -1.16
C VAL A 322 0.67 10.13 -0.75
N LEU A 323 0.89 10.26 0.56
CA LEU A 323 1.83 11.18 1.16
C LEU A 323 3.01 10.40 1.76
N GLY A 324 4.24 10.76 1.41
CA GLY A 324 5.46 10.21 1.99
C GLY A 324 6.01 11.15 3.04
N LEU A 325 6.19 10.67 4.27
CA LEU A 325 6.99 11.34 5.30
C LEU A 325 8.46 10.94 5.10
N VAL A 326 9.33 11.91 4.84
CA VAL A 326 10.72 11.68 4.44
C VAL A 326 11.67 12.32 5.44
N ALA A 327 12.63 11.55 5.91
CA ALA A 327 13.67 12.02 6.82
C ALA A 327 15.04 11.48 6.41
N ARG A 328 16.07 12.29 6.64
CA ARG A 328 17.47 11.85 6.58
C ARG A 328 17.96 11.66 8.00
N GLU A 329 18.87 10.72 8.22
CA GLU A 329 19.39 10.46 9.56
C GLU A 329 20.18 11.66 10.12
N ASP A 330 20.89 12.38 9.27
CA ASP A 330 21.60 13.61 9.65
C ASP A 330 20.66 14.82 9.88
N GLY A 331 19.35 14.68 9.58
CA GLY A 331 18.38 15.78 9.59
C GLY A 331 18.70 16.93 8.62
N GLY A 332 19.66 16.73 7.71
CA GLY A 332 20.20 17.76 6.84
C GLY A 332 19.39 17.97 5.57
N ARG A 333 19.60 19.11 4.92
CA ARG A 333 18.97 19.46 3.64
C ARG A 333 19.54 18.67 2.47
N PHE A 334 18.74 18.47 1.43
CA PHE A 334 19.22 17.85 0.19
C PHE A 334 20.18 18.78 -0.56
N GLN A 335 21.30 18.25 -1.04
CA GLN A 335 22.30 19.02 -1.79
C GLN A 335 21.94 19.00 -3.28
N LEU A 336 21.59 20.15 -3.87
CA LEU A 336 21.14 20.24 -5.27
C LEU A 336 22.13 19.61 -6.26
N ASN A 337 23.42 19.87 -6.07
CA ASN A 337 24.47 19.32 -6.94
C ASN A 337 24.55 17.79 -6.86
N ARG A 338 24.33 17.20 -5.67
CA ARG A 338 24.31 15.74 -5.52
C ARG A 338 23.09 15.12 -6.18
N LEU A 339 21.92 15.76 -6.07
CA LEU A 339 20.69 15.29 -6.73
C LEU A 339 20.83 15.31 -8.26
N ARG A 340 21.37 16.40 -8.82
CA ARG A 340 21.64 16.48 -10.26
C ARG A 340 22.63 15.44 -10.72
N ALA A 341 23.71 15.22 -9.98
CA ALA A 341 24.67 14.16 -10.26
C ALA A 341 23.99 12.79 -10.25
N ARG A 342 23.18 12.48 -9.22
CA ARG A 342 22.43 11.22 -9.12
C ARG A 342 21.48 11.01 -10.29
N LEU A 343 20.73 12.04 -10.69
CA LEU A 343 19.84 11.96 -11.86
C LEU A 343 20.63 11.76 -13.16
N ALA A 344 21.78 12.41 -13.33
CA ALA A 344 22.60 12.31 -14.53
C ALA A 344 23.32 10.95 -14.66
N THR A 345 23.72 10.34 -13.54
CA THR A 345 24.51 9.10 -13.52
C THR A 345 23.71 7.86 -13.10
N ASN A 346 22.38 7.94 -13.06
CA ASN A 346 21.55 6.80 -12.70
C ASN A 346 21.74 5.65 -13.71
N THR A 347 21.76 4.42 -13.20
CA THR A 347 22.00 3.19 -13.97
C THR A 347 20.73 2.35 -14.12
N LEU A 348 19.57 2.94 -13.84
CA LEU A 348 18.29 2.26 -13.98
C LEU A 348 18.02 1.95 -15.46
N PRO A 349 17.53 0.74 -15.79
CA PRO A 349 17.30 0.35 -17.18
C PRO A 349 16.16 1.13 -17.83
N GLN A 350 15.20 1.59 -17.04
CA GLN A 350 14.03 2.35 -17.49
C GLN A 350 14.31 3.86 -17.38
N ARG A 351 13.74 4.64 -18.30
CA ARG A 351 13.92 6.10 -18.25
C ARG A 351 13.09 6.69 -17.11
N LEU A 352 13.73 7.43 -16.22
CA LEU A 352 13.05 8.10 -15.11
C LEU A 352 11.91 9.03 -15.55
N ALA A 353 12.01 9.63 -16.74
CA ALA A 353 10.95 10.44 -17.34
C ALA A 353 9.65 9.67 -17.59
N ASP A 354 9.71 8.36 -17.86
CA ASP A 354 8.51 7.52 -18.05
C ASP A 354 7.74 7.34 -16.73
N PHE A 355 8.42 7.54 -15.60
CA PHE A 355 7.83 7.61 -14.26
C PHE A 355 7.56 9.05 -13.81
N GLY A 356 7.68 10.05 -14.69
CA GLY A 356 7.46 11.46 -14.36
C GLY A 356 8.55 12.05 -13.46
N ILE A 357 9.79 11.56 -13.54
CA ILE A 357 10.96 12.09 -12.84
C ILE A 357 12.02 12.48 -13.88
N ALA A 358 11.75 13.55 -14.64
CA ALA A 358 12.59 13.94 -15.77
C ALA A 358 13.82 14.77 -15.37
N ASP A 359 13.74 15.48 -14.25
CA ASP A 359 14.74 16.45 -13.79
C ASP A 359 14.61 16.67 -12.27
N GLU A 360 15.46 17.55 -11.71
CA GLU A 360 15.43 17.86 -10.29
C GLU A 360 14.12 18.52 -9.84
N PHE A 361 13.42 19.25 -10.73
CA PHE A 361 12.14 19.87 -10.41
C PHE A 361 11.04 18.82 -10.31
N ALA A 362 11.05 17.80 -11.16
CA ALA A 362 10.13 16.68 -11.07
C ALA A 362 10.39 15.80 -9.83
N LEU A 363 11.66 15.63 -9.44
CA LEU A 363 12.05 14.89 -8.23
C LEU A 363 11.61 15.63 -6.96
N LEU A 364 11.89 16.93 -6.87
CA LEU A 364 11.60 17.75 -5.68
C LEU A 364 10.19 18.37 -5.71
N GLY A 365 9.53 18.32 -6.84
CA GLY A 365 8.22 18.92 -7.07
C GLY A 365 7.10 18.25 -6.29
N GLY A 366 7.32 17.03 -5.81
CA GLY A 366 6.39 16.31 -4.94
C GLY A 366 6.31 16.86 -3.53
N PHE A 367 7.32 17.59 -3.02
CA PHE A 367 7.35 18.05 -1.64
C PHE A 367 6.25 19.08 -1.34
N VAL A 368 5.48 18.83 -0.28
CA VAL A 368 4.36 19.67 0.18
C VAL A 368 4.64 20.33 1.52
N ALA A 369 5.59 19.80 2.31
CA ALA A 369 5.91 20.34 3.63
C ALA A 369 7.38 20.12 4.00
N GLY A 370 7.97 21.14 4.62
CA GLY A 370 9.26 21.07 5.31
C GLY A 370 9.07 20.88 6.81
N PRO A 371 10.17 20.84 7.59
CA PRO A 371 10.13 20.65 9.03
C PRO A 371 9.17 21.61 9.76
N GLN A 372 9.19 22.89 9.41
CA GLN A 372 8.36 23.87 10.12
C GLN A 372 6.87 23.72 9.78
N ALA A 373 6.58 23.38 8.53
CA ALA A 373 5.21 23.15 8.06
C ALA A 373 4.60 21.90 8.71
N LEU A 374 5.36 20.82 8.82
CA LEU A 374 4.93 19.61 9.53
C LEU A 374 4.71 19.89 11.02
N ALA A 375 5.58 20.67 11.67
CA ALA A 375 5.40 21.05 13.07
C ALA A 375 4.12 21.87 13.28
N ARG A 376 3.82 22.84 12.40
CA ARG A 376 2.57 23.60 12.45
C ARG A 376 1.34 22.73 12.21
N PHE A 377 1.40 21.85 11.20
CA PHE A 377 0.30 20.94 10.87
C PHE A 377 0.00 19.95 12.00
N ALA A 378 1.04 19.35 12.59
CA ALA A 378 0.90 18.44 13.73
C ALA A 378 0.33 19.14 14.97
N GLY A 379 0.69 20.41 15.19
CA GLY A 379 0.20 21.21 16.31
C GLY A 379 0.40 20.49 17.64
N SER A 380 -0.67 20.44 18.44
CA SER A 380 -0.74 19.74 19.72
C SER A 380 -1.43 18.37 19.63
N ALA A 381 -1.43 17.73 18.46
CA ALA A 381 -1.98 16.38 18.32
C ALA A 381 -1.29 15.41 19.30
N ASP A 382 -2.01 14.37 19.72
CA ASP A 382 -1.44 13.37 20.62
C ASP A 382 -0.43 12.47 19.89
N LEU A 383 0.62 12.06 20.61
CA LEU A 383 1.58 11.09 20.13
C LEU A 383 0.98 9.69 20.12
N ASN A 384 1.24 8.94 19.04
CA ASN A 384 0.98 7.52 18.97
C ASN A 384 2.18 6.79 19.60
N THR A 385 1.95 6.08 20.70
CA THR A 385 2.99 5.32 21.42
C THR A 385 2.48 3.92 21.68
N ASP A 386 3.35 2.99 22.06
CA ASP A 386 2.92 1.63 22.44
C ASP A 386 1.93 1.64 23.62
N ASP A 387 2.16 2.51 24.61
CA ASP A 387 1.30 2.65 25.78
C ASP A 387 0.02 3.46 25.49
N ARG A 388 0.02 4.26 24.41
CA ARG A 388 -1.15 5.02 23.93
C ARG A 388 -1.28 4.87 22.41
N PRO A 389 -1.79 3.72 21.91
CA PRO A 389 -1.83 3.42 20.48
C PRO A 389 -3.05 4.06 19.82
N ILE A 390 -3.08 5.39 19.79
CA ILE A 390 -4.20 6.21 19.34
C ILE A 390 -4.61 5.87 17.90
N VAL A 391 -3.64 5.63 17.00
CA VAL A 391 -3.93 5.30 15.59
C VAL A 391 -4.76 4.03 15.48
N THR A 392 -4.46 3.00 16.29
CA THR A 392 -5.21 1.73 16.32
C THR A 392 -6.69 1.93 16.63
N TYR A 393 -7.03 2.93 17.44
CA TYR A 393 -8.41 3.17 17.86
C TYR A 393 -9.15 4.20 16.99
N ILE A 394 -8.45 5.18 16.42
CA ILE A 394 -9.07 6.25 15.61
C ILE A 394 -9.19 5.83 14.14
N ALA A 395 -8.14 5.23 13.56
CA ALA A 395 -8.09 4.96 12.13
C ALA A 395 -9.26 4.12 11.59
N PRO A 396 -9.83 3.12 12.30
CA PRO A 396 -10.99 2.38 11.80
C PRO A 396 -12.22 3.24 11.48
N ARG A 397 -12.35 4.42 12.07
CA ARG A 397 -13.51 5.30 11.86
C ARG A 397 -13.69 5.68 10.39
N ILE A 398 -12.61 6.01 9.68
CA ILE A 398 -12.71 6.42 8.27
C ILE A 398 -13.11 5.26 7.36
N THR A 399 -12.75 4.01 7.70
CA THR A 399 -13.13 2.82 6.93
C THR A 399 -14.63 2.56 6.98
N TYR A 400 -15.28 2.83 8.13
CA TYR A 400 -16.72 2.58 8.31
C TYR A 400 -17.61 3.80 8.06
N ALA A 401 -17.07 5.01 8.25
CA ALA A 401 -17.80 6.27 8.11
C ALA A 401 -16.86 7.37 7.59
N PRO A 402 -16.56 7.41 6.28
CA PRO A 402 -15.72 8.45 5.70
C PRO A 402 -16.37 9.83 5.88
N ASP A 403 -15.59 10.80 6.35
CA ASP A 403 -16.03 12.17 6.60
C ASP A 403 -15.90 13.08 5.36
N SER A 404 -15.07 12.69 4.40
CA SER A 404 -14.68 13.49 3.25
C SER A 404 -14.06 12.64 2.14
N LEU A 405 -14.13 13.14 0.90
CA LEU A 405 -13.52 12.46 -0.24
C LEU A 405 -11.99 12.60 -0.21
N PRO A 406 -11.23 11.63 -0.77
CA PRO A 406 -9.76 11.72 -0.83
C PRO A 406 -9.24 13.03 -1.41
N ARG A 407 -9.85 13.50 -2.50
CA ARG A 407 -9.52 14.79 -3.14
C ARG A 407 -9.70 15.99 -2.23
N ASP A 408 -10.77 16.02 -1.45
CA ASP A 408 -11.07 17.16 -0.58
C ASP A 408 -10.06 17.19 0.58
N ARG A 409 -9.68 16.01 1.12
CA ARG A 409 -8.61 15.89 2.13
C ARG A 409 -7.26 16.37 1.60
N LEU A 410 -6.90 15.97 0.37
CA LEU A 410 -5.66 16.43 -0.25
C LEU A 410 -5.65 17.97 -0.40
N LEU A 411 -6.73 18.56 -0.91
CA LEU A 411 -6.82 20.00 -1.08
C LEU A 411 -6.80 20.77 0.24
N THR A 412 -7.49 20.27 1.28
CA THR A 412 -7.42 20.83 2.64
C THR A 412 -5.99 20.75 3.17
N LEU A 413 -5.32 19.61 3.02
CA LEU A 413 -3.93 19.44 3.44
C LEU A 413 -2.99 20.43 2.72
N LEU A 414 -3.09 20.55 1.39
CA LEU A 414 -2.28 21.50 0.61
C LEU A 414 -2.53 22.96 1.01
N GLY A 415 -3.76 23.31 1.37
CA GLY A 415 -4.11 24.66 1.85
C GLY A 415 -3.56 25.00 3.25
N GLU A 416 -3.28 24.00 4.08
CA GLU A 416 -2.69 24.19 5.41
C GLU A 416 -1.16 24.16 5.42
N LEU A 417 -0.56 23.51 4.42
CA LEU A 417 0.89 23.37 4.31
C LEU A 417 1.51 24.53 3.53
N ALA A 418 2.70 24.95 3.95
CA ALA A 418 3.48 25.95 3.25
C ALA A 418 4.94 25.50 3.24
N LEU A 419 5.58 25.52 2.07
CA LEU A 419 6.93 25.01 1.90
C LEU A 419 7.87 26.11 1.39
N ASP A 420 9.00 26.24 2.06
CA ASP A 420 10.12 27.09 1.64
C ASP A 420 11.23 26.20 1.05
N PRO A 421 11.73 26.46 -0.18
CA PRO A 421 12.86 25.72 -0.72
C PRO A 421 14.08 25.70 0.21
N ALA A 422 14.32 26.76 0.98
CA ALA A 422 15.46 26.88 1.89
C ALA A 422 15.40 25.90 3.07
N GLU A 423 14.20 25.42 3.45
CA GLU A 423 14.03 24.38 4.47
C GLU A 423 14.44 22.99 3.96
N LEU A 424 14.34 22.76 2.66
CA LEU A 424 14.47 21.43 2.07
C LEU A 424 15.81 21.22 1.35
N VAL A 425 16.26 22.21 0.60
CA VAL A 425 17.37 22.07 -0.35
C VAL A 425 18.44 23.12 -0.11
N ASP A 426 19.68 22.68 -0.10
CA ASP A 426 20.84 23.54 -0.21
C ASP A 426 21.21 23.71 -1.70
N ALA A 427 20.89 24.89 -2.24
CA ALA A 427 21.16 25.25 -3.63
C ALA A 427 22.56 25.88 -3.82
N GLY A 428 23.38 25.99 -2.78
CA GLY A 428 24.70 26.61 -2.85
C GLY A 428 24.63 28.05 -3.37
N ARG A 429 25.27 28.31 -4.52
CA ARG A 429 25.35 29.66 -5.13
C ARG A 429 24.22 29.96 -6.13
N GLU A 430 23.30 29.03 -6.39
CA GLU A 430 22.24 29.20 -7.40
C GLU A 430 21.04 29.98 -6.85
N THR A 431 21.15 31.29 -6.77
CA THR A 431 20.09 32.17 -6.23
C THR A 431 18.81 32.17 -7.07
N GLY A 432 18.89 31.88 -8.37
CA GLY A 432 17.73 31.83 -9.28
C GLY A 432 16.96 30.51 -9.28
N TRP A 433 17.49 29.46 -8.65
CA TRP A 433 16.86 28.14 -8.64
C TRP A 433 15.73 27.98 -7.60
N PRO A 434 15.88 28.42 -6.33
CA PRO A 434 14.82 28.31 -5.33
C PRO A 434 13.47 28.93 -5.75
N PRO A 435 13.42 30.14 -6.34
CA PRO A 435 12.15 30.72 -6.79
C PRO A 435 11.45 29.90 -7.88
N ARG A 436 12.23 29.20 -8.73
CA ARG A 436 11.68 28.32 -9.77
C ARG A 436 11.07 27.06 -9.16
N LEU A 437 11.70 26.47 -8.14
CA LEU A 437 11.12 25.34 -7.42
C LEU A 437 9.84 25.75 -6.67
N ALA A 438 9.81 26.91 -6.03
CA ALA A 438 8.60 27.44 -5.41
C ALA A 438 7.48 27.71 -6.44
N ALA A 439 7.84 28.17 -7.64
CA ALA A 439 6.89 28.29 -8.75
C ALA A 439 6.38 26.92 -9.21
N TYR A 440 7.22 25.89 -9.27
CA TYR A 440 6.83 24.52 -9.58
C TYR A 440 5.78 23.99 -8.59
N TRP A 441 5.97 24.21 -7.28
CA TRP A 441 4.98 23.78 -6.28
C TRP A 441 3.65 24.52 -6.42
N ARG A 442 3.66 25.83 -6.67
CA ARG A 442 2.43 26.58 -6.98
C ARG A 442 1.74 26.06 -8.24
N ALA A 443 2.51 25.71 -9.27
CA ALA A 443 2.00 25.11 -10.49
C ALA A 443 1.38 23.72 -10.22
N ARG A 444 1.99 22.90 -9.37
CA ARG A 444 1.43 21.62 -8.90
C ARG A 444 0.11 21.82 -8.18
N ASP A 445 0.04 22.74 -7.22
CA ASP A 445 -1.17 22.94 -6.42
C ASP A 445 -2.32 23.44 -7.30
N ARG A 446 -2.02 24.35 -8.23
CA ARG A 446 -2.98 24.82 -9.24
C ARG A 446 -3.43 23.69 -10.18
N PHE A 447 -2.53 22.79 -10.57
CA PHE A 447 -2.85 21.62 -11.38
C PHE A 447 -3.79 20.65 -10.65
N ILE A 448 -3.52 20.36 -9.38
CA ILE A 448 -4.36 19.50 -8.53
C ILE A 448 -5.74 20.15 -8.33
N GLU A 449 -5.78 21.45 -8.06
CA GLU A 449 -7.03 22.21 -7.91
C GLU A 449 -7.86 22.21 -9.20
N ALA A 450 -7.23 22.46 -10.36
CA ALA A 450 -7.90 22.41 -11.65
C ALA A 450 -8.50 21.04 -11.94
N GLY A 451 -7.82 19.96 -11.56
CA GLY A 451 -8.30 18.59 -11.72
C GLY A 451 -9.57 18.26 -10.93
N ARG A 452 -9.93 19.06 -9.91
CA ARG A 452 -11.10 18.81 -9.04
C ARG A 452 -12.42 18.75 -9.80
N THR A 453 -12.57 19.55 -10.84
CA THR A 453 -13.83 19.70 -11.60
C THR A 453 -13.81 18.99 -12.94
N VAL A 454 -12.65 18.48 -13.38
CA VAL A 454 -12.50 17.84 -14.69
C VAL A 454 -13.22 16.51 -14.70
N ARG A 455 -14.05 16.29 -15.73
CA ARG A 455 -14.70 15.00 -15.95
C ARG A 455 -13.92 14.21 -17.00
N GLY A 456 -13.61 12.96 -16.68
CA GLY A 456 -13.02 12.04 -17.66
C GLY A 456 -13.90 11.92 -18.89
N SER A 457 -13.34 12.18 -20.07
CA SER A 457 -14.00 12.05 -21.37
C SER A 457 -13.07 11.37 -22.37
N ASN A 458 -13.63 10.46 -23.16
CA ASN A 458 -12.92 9.82 -24.28
C ASN A 458 -12.89 10.72 -25.52
N ASP A 459 -13.67 11.80 -25.55
CA ASP A 459 -13.61 12.81 -26.59
C ASP A 459 -12.53 13.85 -26.27
N VAL A 460 -11.49 13.87 -27.08
CA VAL A 460 -10.36 14.79 -26.97
C VAL A 460 -10.79 16.25 -27.05
N ARG A 461 -11.82 16.60 -27.84
CA ARG A 461 -12.30 17.99 -27.94
C ARG A 461 -12.99 18.43 -26.67
N ALA A 462 -13.89 17.59 -26.15
CA ALA A 462 -14.57 17.85 -24.89
C ALA A 462 -13.56 17.96 -23.74
N MET A 463 -12.60 17.03 -23.67
CA MET A 463 -11.52 17.07 -22.68
C MET A 463 -10.71 18.37 -22.80
N LEU A 464 -10.28 18.73 -24.02
CA LEU A 464 -9.49 19.95 -24.25
C LEU A 464 -10.27 21.22 -23.88
N ALA A 465 -11.58 21.26 -24.13
CA ALA A 465 -12.42 22.39 -23.74
C ALA A 465 -12.43 22.62 -22.21
N GLU A 466 -12.34 21.56 -21.41
CA GLU A 466 -12.25 21.64 -19.96
C GLU A 466 -10.85 22.00 -19.47
N VAL A 467 -9.80 21.39 -20.05
CA VAL A 467 -8.45 21.45 -19.45
C VAL A 467 -7.48 22.43 -20.10
N ARG A 468 -7.75 22.95 -21.31
CA ARG A 468 -6.78 23.78 -22.06
C ARG A 468 -6.28 24.98 -21.27
N GLU A 469 -7.17 25.89 -20.89
CA GLU A 469 -6.76 27.11 -20.18
C GLU A 469 -6.19 26.82 -18.78
N PRO A 470 -6.79 25.94 -17.95
CA PRO A 470 -6.19 25.59 -16.67
C PRO A 470 -4.76 25.04 -16.80
N LEU A 471 -4.49 24.17 -17.78
CA LEU A 471 -3.15 23.63 -18.00
C LEU A 471 -2.18 24.68 -18.57
N LEU A 472 -2.63 25.57 -19.47
CA LEU A 472 -1.80 26.69 -19.94
C LEU A 472 -1.48 27.68 -18.82
N GLU A 473 -2.42 27.95 -17.91
CA GLU A 473 -2.20 28.77 -16.71
C GLU A 473 -1.10 28.16 -15.83
N VAL A 474 -1.17 26.85 -15.57
CA VAL A 474 -0.13 26.12 -14.82
C VAL A 474 1.25 26.28 -15.48
N LEU A 475 1.33 26.20 -16.80
CA LEU A 475 2.58 26.38 -17.55
C LEU A 475 3.11 27.81 -17.53
N ARG A 476 2.24 28.82 -17.38
CA ARG A 476 2.65 30.22 -17.17
C ARG A 476 3.26 30.41 -15.77
N ILE A 477 2.83 29.62 -14.78
CA ILE A 477 3.40 29.63 -13.42
C ILE A 477 4.78 28.97 -13.40
N SER A 478 4.90 27.75 -13.95
CA SER A 478 6.18 27.03 -14.04
C SER A 478 6.36 26.36 -15.40
N PRO A 479 7.38 26.77 -16.18
CA PRO A 479 7.70 26.14 -17.46
C PRO A 479 8.25 24.71 -17.35
N GLU A 480 8.75 24.35 -16.17
CA GLU A 480 9.28 23.02 -15.86
C GLU A 480 8.18 21.99 -15.60
N PHE A 481 6.92 22.42 -15.35
CA PHE A 481 5.82 21.56 -14.92
C PHE A 481 5.23 20.68 -16.05
N ARG A 482 5.95 19.62 -16.40
CA ARG A 482 5.54 18.62 -17.41
C ARG A 482 4.16 18.00 -17.23
N PRO A 483 3.63 17.76 -16.01
CA PRO A 483 2.29 17.18 -15.86
C PRO A 483 1.16 18.00 -16.50
N ALA A 484 1.36 19.32 -16.72
CA ALA A 484 0.43 20.13 -17.52
C ALA A 484 0.78 20.16 -19.02
N TYR A 485 2.06 20.08 -19.36
CA TYR A 485 2.55 20.13 -20.75
C TYR A 485 2.25 18.85 -21.54
N ASP A 486 2.60 17.68 -20.98
CA ASP A 486 2.56 16.42 -21.71
C ASP A 486 1.11 16.01 -22.11
N PRO A 487 0.06 16.22 -21.28
CA PRO A 487 -1.32 16.02 -21.72
C PRO A 487 -1.73 16.90 -22.90
N LEU A 488 -1.39 18.20 -22.87
CA LEU A 488 -1.69 19.12 -23.99
C LEU A 488 -1.00 18.67 -25.28
N LEU A 489 0.26 18.24 -25.20
CA LEU A 489 1.00 17.71 -26.34
C LEU A 489 0.38 16.42 -26.89
N ARG A 490 -0.04 15.50 -26.02
CA ARG A 490 -0.74 14.25 -26.44
C ARG A 490 -2.10 14.54 -27.07
N MET A 491 -2.87 15.48 -26.52
CA MET A 491 -4.15 15.89 -27.11
C MET A 491 -3.95 16.57 -28.46
N ALA A 492 -2.92 17.39 -28.63
CA ALA A 492 -2.57 17.97 -29.93
C ALA A 492 -2.24 16.88 -30.97
N ALA A 493 -1.44 15.88 -30.59
CA ALA A 493 -1.13 14.74 -31.46
C ALA A 493 -2.38 13.91 -31.79
N ALA A 494 -3.28 13.71 -30.84
CA ALA A 494 -4.55 13.02 -31.08
C ALA A 494 -5.45 13.80 -32.04
N LEU A 495 -5.56 15.13 -31.87
CA LEU A 495 -6.31 16.03 -32.75
C LEU A 495 -5.73 16.06 -34.16
N GLY A 496 -4.40 15.95 -34.34
CA GLY A 496 -3.77 16.00 -35.66
C GLY A 496 -4.30 14.96 -36.66
N ARG A 497 -4.89 13.86 -36.16
CA ARG A 497 -5.52 12.82 -37.00
C ARG A 497 -6.92 13.18 -37.50
N THR A 498 -7.62 14.08 -36.81
CA THR A 498 -9.03 14.42 -37.08
C THR A 498 -9.25 15.88 -37.44
N ASP A 499 -8.37 16.77 -36.97
CA ASP A 499 -8.45 18.23 -37.11
C ASP A 499 -7.04 18.84 -37.04
N PRO A 500 -6.30 18.83 -38.16
CA PRO A 500 -4.95 19.39 -38.22
C PRO A 500 -4.88 20.88 -37.87
N SER A 501 -5.95 21.64 -38.13
CA SER A 501 -6.01 23.07 -37.81
C SER A 501 -6.06 23.31 -36.30
N ALA A 502 -6.94 22.61 -35.59
CA ALA A 502 -7.01 22.68 -34.13
C ALA A 502 -5.72 22.19 -33.47
N ALA A 503 -5.11 21.12 -34.01
CA ALA A 503 -3.82 20.63 -33.53
C ALA A 503 -2.69 21.67 -33.71
N SER A 504 -2.62 22.31 -34.88
CA SER A 504 -1.65 23.36 -35.18
C SER A 504 -1.81 24.58 -34.27
N ALA A 505 -3.05 25.00 -34.01
CA ALA A 505 -3.34 26.10 -33.08
C ALA A 505 -2.86 25.78 -31.65
N LEU A 506 -3.18 24.59 -31.14
CA LEU A 506 -2.75 24.16 -29.80
C LEU A 506 -1.23 24.05 -29.69
N LEU A 507 -0.55 23.51 -30.69
CA LEU A 507 0.91 23.43 -30.71
C LEU A 507 1.57 24.81 -30.76
N THR A 508 1.00 25.74 -31.54
CA THR A 508 1.48 27.12 -31.59
C THR A 508 1.36 27.80 -30.23
N GLU A 509 0.27 27.57 -29.50
CA GLU A 509 0.11 28.06 -28.13
C GLU A 509 1.11 27.42 -27.16
N LEU A 510 1.35 26.12 -27.27
CA LEU A 510 2.36 25.43 -26.47
C LEU A 510 3.77 25.99 -26.74
N ILE A 511 4.11 26.28 -28.00
CA ILE A 511 5.40 26.91 -28.36
C ILE A 511 5.50 28.31 -27.74
N ARG A 512 4.41 29.10 -27.76
CA ARG A 512 4.40 30.43 -27.12
C ARG A 512 4.52 30.35 -25.60
N ALA A 513 3.84 29.39 -24.98
CA ALA A 513 3.91 29.18 -23.54
C ALA A 513 5.28 28.63 -23.12
N GLN A 514 5.89 27.77 -23.94
CA GLN A 514 7.10 27.01 -23.63
C GLN A 514 8.11 27.00 -24.79
N PRO A 515 8.70 28.15 -25.17
CA PRO A 515 9.56 28.25 -26.35
C PRO A 515 10.87 27.45 -26.23
N ALA A 516 11.30 27.14 -25.00
CA ALA A 516 12.50 26.36 -24.75
C ALA A 516 12.31 24.84 -25.02
N ARG A 517 11.07 24.37 -25.20
CA ARG A 517 10.75 22.96 -25.40
C ARG A 517 10.57 22.64 -26.89
N PRO A 518 11.42 21.81 -27.51
CA PRO A 518 11.36 21.56 -28.94
C PRO A 518 10.19 20.63 -29.33
N GLU A 519 9.60 19.88 -28.40
CA GLU A 519 8.63 18.82 -28.72
C GLU A 519 7.39 19.35 -29.46
N ALA A 520 6.85 20.50 -29.06
CA ALA A 520 5.70 21.10 -29.72
C ALA A 520 6.05 21.63 -31.12
N ALA A 521 7.23 22.25 -31.28
CA ALA A 521 7.73 22.71 -32.57
C ALA A 521 7.97 21.53 -33.54
N GLN A 522 8.56 20.45 -33.05
CA GLN A 522 8.78 19.23 -33.82
C GLN A 522 7.47 18.52 -34.18
N ALA A 523 6.47 18.56 -33.31
CA ALA A 523 5.13 18.03 -33.61
C ALA A 523 4.42 18.88 -34.66
N LEU A 524 4.57 20.21 -34.60
CA LEU A 524 3.98 21.15 -35.55
C LEU A 524 4.59 20.99 -36.95
N GLN A 525 5.90 20.81 -37.04
CA GLN A 525 6.60 20.51 -38.30
C GLN A 525 6.09 19.21 -38.93
N ARG A 526 5.81 18.18 -38.13
CA ARG A 526 5.26 16.89 -38.61
C ARG A 526 3.80 16.96 -39.08
N LEU A 527 3.05 18.00 -38.69
CA LEU A 527 1.67 18.24 -39.15
C LEU A 527 1.60 19.07 -40.43
N SER A 528 2.67 19.78 -40.78
CA SER A 528 2.76 20.53 -42.02
C SER A 528 3.04 19.56 -43.18
N PRO A 529 2.28 19.62 -44.29
CA PRO A 529 2.39 18.67 -45.40
C PRO A 529 3.75 18.69 -46.10
#